data_AF-A0AAN9YD61-F1
#
_entry.id   AF-A0AAN9YD61-F1
#
_cell.length_a   1.000
_cell.length_b   1.000
_cell.length_c   1.000
_cell.angle_alpha   90.00
_cell.angle_beta   90.00
_cell.angle_gamma   90.00
#
_symmetry.space_group_name_H-M   'P 1'
#
loop_
_entity.id
_entity.type
_entity.pdbx_description
1 polymer ?
#
loop_
_entity_poly.entity_id
_entity_poly.type
_entity_poly.pdbx_seq_one_letter_code
_entity_poly.pdbx_strand_id
1 'polypeptide(L)'
;MVLGGQYTFTILELHKQYGPIIRMNPMEVHVADNDFFHGRYMGPSQRRDEAGLYAHQFGADDSIFGTVDRNLHKVQRAALNPFFSTSEVHKLQGVVEEQVDNLLDRLYALAETYVPGWDEFSTSKKNRA
;
A
#
# COMPACT_ATOMS: atom_id res chain seq x y z
N MET A 1 -14.62 -2.11 3.97
CA MET A 1 -14.46 -3.31 3.11
C MET A 1 -15.49 -4.36 3.54
N VAL A 2 -16.21 -4.96 2.60
CA VAL A 2 -17.42 -5.77 2.87
C VAL A 2 -17.13 -7.18 3.41
N LEU A 3 -15.92 -7.73 3.21
CA LEU A 3 -15.52 -9.08 3.66
C LEU A 3 -14.14 -9.13 4.33
N GLY A 4 -13.74 -8.09 5.07
CA GLY A 4 -12.50 -8.15 5.87
C GLY A 4 -11.19 -8.41 5.09
N GLY A 5 -11.10 -7.96 3.83
CA GLY A 5 -9.85 -8.04 3.05
C GLY A 5 -9.54 -9.42 2.44
N GLN A 6 -10.52 -10.31 2.31
CA GLN A 6 -10.29 -11.67 1.78
C GLN A 6 -9.85 -11.72 0.30
N TYR A 7 -10.06 -10.64 -0.46
CA TYR A 7 -9.82 -10.58 -1.91
C TYR A 7 -8.38 -10.95 -2.30
N THR A 8 -7.39 -10.52 -1.51
CA THR A 8 -5.97 -10.84 -1.75
C THR A 8 -5.70 -12.34 -1.71
N PHE A 9 -6.31 -13.08 -0.77
CA PHE A 9 -6.14 -14.52 -0.67
C PHE A 9 -6.88 -15.25 -1.80
N THR A 10 -8.07 -14.78 -2.16
CA THR A 10 -8.83 -15.35 -3.28
C THR A 10 -8.07 -15.22 -4.61
N ILE A 11 -7.49 -14.06 -4.89
CA ILE A 11 -6.68 -13.86 -6.11
C ILE A 11 -5.50 -14.84 -6.16
N LEU A 12 -4.84 -15.08 -5.02
CA LEU A 12 -3.72 -16.02 -4.96
C LEU A 12 -4.16 -17.44 -5.35
N GLU A 13 -5.31 -17.90 -4.85
CA GLU A 13 -5.86 -19.22 -5.23
C GLU A 13 -6.26 -19.27 -6.71
N LEU A 14 -6.81 -18.19 -7.25
CA LEU A 14 -7.14 -18.10 -8.68
C LEU A 14 -5.90 -18.22 -9.56
N HIS A 15 -4.78 -17.62 -9.17
CA HIS A 15 -3.52 -17.77 -9.90
C HIS A 15 -2.97 -19.21 -9.89
N LYS A 16 -3.18 -19.95 -8.79
CA LYS A 16 -2.82 -21.38 -8.76
C LYS A 16 -3.65 -22.21 -9.73
N GLN A 17 -4.93 -21.85 -9.91
CA GLN A 17 -5.86 -22.57 -10.77
C GLN A 17 -5.72 -22.20 -12.25
N TYR A 18 -5.63 -20.92 -12.56
CA TYR A 18 -5.74 -20.39 -13.93
C TYR A 18 -4.42 -19.91 -14.52
N GLY A 19 -3.35 -19.90 -13.72
CA GLY A 19 -2.01 -19.49 -14.14
C GLY A 19 -1.69 -18.03 -13.85
N PRO A 20 -0.55 -17.52 -14.34
CA PRO A 20 0.04 -16.25 -13.90
C PRO A 20 -0.70 -14.99 -14.38
N ILE A 21 -1.62 -15.10 -15.34
CA ILE A 21 -2.38 -13.97 -15.87
C ILE A 21 -3.86 -14.34 -15.83
N ILE A 22 -4.64 -13.61 -15.03
CA ILE A 22 -6.09 -13.83 -14.87
C ILE A 22 -6.84 -12.54 -15.18
N ARG A 23 -8.01 -12.66 -15.81
CA ARG A 23 -8.90 -11.52 -16.06
C ARG A 23 -9.98 -11.49 -14.98
N MET A 24 -9.96 -10.47 -14.13
CA MET A 24 -10.88 -10.34 -12.99
C MET A 24 -12.23 -9.77 -13.42
N ASN A 25 -12.22 -8.82 -14.35
CA ASN A 25 -13.40 -8.21 -14.94
C ASN A 25 -13.07 -7.73 -16.37
N PRO A 26 -14.04 -7.18 -17.15
CA PRO A 26 -13.77 -6.73 -18.51
C PRO A 26 -12.64 -5.69 -18.65
N MET A 27 -12.39 -4.91 -17.59
CA MET A 27 -11.44 -3.79 -17.56
C MET A 27 -10.15 -4.10 -16.79
N GLU A 28 -10.08 -5.22 -16.06
CA GLU A 28 -8.99 -5.54 -15.13
C GLU A 28 -8.35 -6.90 -15.43
N VAL A 29 -7.03 -6.90 -15.51
CA VAL A 29 -6.20 -8.10 -15.62
C VAL A 29 -5.22 -8.11 -14.45
N HIS A 30 -5.24 -9.17 -13.67
CA HIS A 30 -4.30 -9.38 -12.58
C HIS A 30 -3.16 -10.28 -13.04
N VAL A 31 -1.92 -9.87 -12.76
CA VAL A 31 -0.71 -10.54 -13.24
C VAL A 31 0.21 -10.87 -12.07
N ALA A 32 0.53 -12.15 -11.92
CA ALA A 32 1.42 -12.72 -10.92
C ALA A 32 2.71 -13.26 -11.58
N ASP A 33 3.22 -12.56 -12.58
CA ASP A 33 4.48 -12.86 -13.28
C ASP A 33 5.44 -11.69 -13.13
N ASN A 34 6.65 -11.96 -12.63
CA ASN A 34 7.68 -10.95 -12.43
C ASN A 34 8.26 -10.45 -13.77
N ASP A 35 8.36 -11.32 -14.77
CA ASP A 35 8.96 -10.99 -16.07
C ASP A 35 8.04 -10.09 -16.91
N PHE A 36 6.73 -10.16 -16.67
CA PHE A 36 5.73 -9.31 -17.33
C PHE A 36 6.00 -7.81 -17.16
N PHE A 37 6.51 -7.40 -16.00
CA PHE A 37 6.72 -5.99 -15.68
C PHE A 37 7.97 -5.39 -16.34
N HIS A 38 9.01 -6.21 -16.57
CA HIS A 38 10.28 -5.76 -17.12
C HIS A 38 10.15 -5.18 -18.55
N GLY A 39 9.36 -5.83 -19.42
CA GLY A 39 9.18 -5.36 -20.81
C GLY A 39 8.12 -4.28 -21.01
N ARG A 40 7.15 -4.20 -20.09
CA ARG A 40 5.91 -3.42 -20.29
C ARG A 40 5.85 -2.21 -19.35
N TYR A 41 6.31 -2.29 -18.10
CA TYR A 41 6.09 -1.23 -17.11
C TYR A 41 7.29 -0.31 -16.85
N MET A 42 8.50 -0.65 -17.30
CA MET A 42 9.74 0.01 -16.86
C MET A 42 10.36 1.01 -17.86
N GLY A 43 9.73 1.25 -19.02
CA GLY A 43 10.33 2.05 -20.10
C GLY A 43 9.76 3.47 -20.25
N PRO A 44 10.59 4.53 -20.37
CA PRO A 44 10.11 5.90 -20.64
C PRO A 44 9.43 6.06 -22.01
N SER A 45 9.60 5.10 -22.92
CA SER A 45 8.96 5.03 -24.23
C SER A 45 7.53 4.47 -24.20
N GLN A 46 7.11 3.83 -23.10
CA GLN A 46 5.79 3.23 -22.97
C GLN A 46 4.81 4.28 -22.42
N ARG A 47 4.01 4.91 -23.28
CA ARG A 47 2.97 5.87 -22.86
C ARG A 47 1.76 5.10 -22.33
N ARG A 48 1.37 5.41 -21.09
CA ARG A 48 0.12 4.96 -20.46
C ARG A 48 -0.41 6.06 -19.57
N ASP A 49 -1.70 6.23 -19.61
CA ASP A 49 -2.46 7.02 -18.67
C ASP A 49 -3.02 6.06 -17.60
N GLU A 50 -3.18 6.55 -16.37
CA GLU A 50 -3.80 5.77 -15.30
C GLU A 50 -5.26 5.47 -15.66
N ALA A 51 -5.81 4.35 -15.20
CA ALA A 51 -7.21 4.07 -15.45
C ALA A 51 -8.08 4.97 -14.55
N GLY A 52 -8.89 5.84 -15.16
CA GLY A 52 -9.67 6.87 -14.44
C GLY A 52 -10.50 6.32 -13.27
N LEU A 53 -11.07 5.12 -13.40
CA LEU A 53 -11.79 4.45 -12.31
C LEU A 53 -10.93 4.32 -11.04
N TYR A 54 -9.66 3.95 -11.19
CA TYR A 54 -8.73 3.79 -10.06
C TYR A 54 -8.14 5.13 -9.62
N ALA A 55 -7.88 6.05 -10.55
CA ALA A 55 -7.38 7.40 -10.24
C ALA A 55 -8.33 8.16 -9.29
N HIS A 56 -9.65 7.98 -9.47
CA HIS A 56 -10.68 8.67 -8.69
C HIS A 56 -11.13 7.92 -7.42
N GLN A 57 -10.60 6.73 -7.12
CA GLN A 57 -11.16 5.89 -6.04
C GLN A 57 -10.98 6.49 -4.64
N PHE A 58 -10.07 7.45 -4.48
CA PHE A 58 -9.71 8.04 -3.19
C PHE A 58 -10.27 9.45 -2.98
N GLY A 59 -11.06 9.98 -3.93
CA GLY A 59 -11.61 11.33 -3.84
C GLY A 59 -10.55 12.45 -3.82
N ALA A 60 -9.37 12.16 -4.39
CA ALA A 60 -8.22 13.06 -4.42
C ALA A 60 -7.89 13.45 -5.88
N ASP A 61 -8.92 13.82 -6.62
CA ASP A 61 -8.88 13.97 -8.09
C ASP A 61 -7.91 15.06 -8.54
N ASP A 62 -7.77 16.13 -7.76
CA ASP A 62 -6.84 17.23 -8.02
C ASP A 62 -5.40 16.96 -7.55
N SER A 63 -5.16 15.83 -6.89
CA SER A 63 -3.83 15.45 -6.42
C SER A 63 -3.01 14.80 -7.53
N ILE A 64 -1.68 14.75 -7.34
CA ILE A 64 -0.79 13.96 -8.20
C ILE A 64 -1.22 12.49 -8.29
N PHE A 65 -1.82 11.97 -7.21
CA PHE A 65 -2.25 10.58 -7.13
C PHE A 65 -3.52 10.30 -7.94
N GLY A 66 -4.39 11.29 -8.12
CA GLY A 66 -5.59 11.21 -8.98
C GLY A 66 -5.35 11.63 -10.42
N THR A 67 -4.12 11.99 -10.79
CA THR A 67 -3.82 12.51 -12.13
C THR A 67 -3.74 11.40 -13.17
N VAL A 68 -4.73 11.37 -14.08
CA VAL A 68 -4.81 10.40 -15.18
C VAL A 68 -3.79 10.65 -16.29
N ASP A 69 -3.63 11.90 -16.72
CA ASP A 69 -2.71 12.23 -17.82
C ASP A 69 -1.25 12.11 -17.39
N ARG A 70 -0.50 11.27 -18.10
CA ARG A 70 0.92 11.03 -17.82
C ARG A 70 1.79 12.29 -17.87
N ASN A 71 1.54 13.20 -18.81
CA ASN A 71 2.40 14.37 -18.97
C ASN A 71 2.23 15.31 -17.79
N LEU A 72 0.98 15.51 -17.35
CA LEU A 72 0.65 16.26 -16.14
C LEU A 72 1.26 15.59 -14.91
N HIS A 73 1.09 14.26 -14.74
CA HIS A 73 1.72 13.51 -13.66
C HIS A 73 3.26 13.66 -13.68
N LYS A 74 3.90 13.63 -14.85
CA LYS A 74 5.36 13.84 -14.98
C LYS A 74 5.79 15.22 -14.47
N VAL A 75 5.05 16.27 -14.80
CA VAL A 75 5.34 17.64 -14.35
C VAL A 75 5.14 17.78 -12.84
N GLN A 76 4.01 17.28 -12.31
CA GLN A 76 3.74 17.28 -10.88
C GLN A 76 4.78 16.46 -10.10
N ARG A 77 5.17 15.28 -10.61
CA ARG A 77 6.20 14.42 -9.98
C ARG A 77 7.55 15.13 -9.95
N ALA A 78 7.93 15.81 -11.03
CA ALA A 78 9.18 16.56 -11.09
C ALA A 78 9.26 17.66 -10.02
N ALA A 79 8.16 18.35 -9.74
CA ALA A 79 8.10 19.34 -8.65
C ALA A 79 8.28 18.71 -7.25
N LEU A 80 7.84 17.47 -7.05
CA LEU A 80 7.95 16.76 -5.76
C LEU A 80 9.28 16.01 -5.57
N ASN A 81 9.98 15.64 -6.65
CA ASN A 81 11.21 14.85 -6.58
C ASN A 81 12.26 15.35 -5.57
N PRO A 82 12.53 16.67 -5.42
CA PRO A 82 13.55 17.15 -4.48
C PRO A 82 13.28 16.71 -3.03
N PHE A 83 12.02 16.74 -2.59
CA PHE A 83 11.61 16.36 -1.23
C PHE A 83 11.83 14.87 -0.91
N PHE A 84 11.95 14.03 -1.93
CA PHE A 84 12.16 12.59 -1.80
C PHE A 84 13.59 12.15 -2.17
N SER A 85 14.54 13.09 -2.20
CA SER A 85 15.95 12.73 -2.34
C SER A 85 16.48 12.10 -1.04
N THR A 86 17.48 11.20 -1.15
CA THR A 86 18.11 10.58 0.03
C THR A 86 18.59 11.61 1.05
N SER A 87 19.13 12.74 0.58
CA SER A 87 19.58 13.85 1.42
C SER A 87 18.43 14.50 2.21
N GLU A 88 17.32 14.85 1.53
CA GLU A 88 16.15 15.43 2.21
C GLU A 88 15.50 14.43 3.18
N VAL A 89 15.45 13.14 2.82
CA VAL A 89 14.96 12.08 3.71
C VAL A 89 15.81 11.97 4.97
N HIS A 90 17.15 12.02 4.86
CA HIS A 90 18.04 11.97 6.02
C HIS A 90 17.87 13.18 6.95
N LYS A 91 17.56 14.37 6.41
CA LYS A 91 17.28 15.55 7.25
C LYS A 91 16.05 15.35 8.14
N LEU A 92 15.08 14.54 7.71
CA LEU A 92 13.88 14.23 8.48
C LEU A 92 14.09 13.09 9.49
N GLN A 93 15.26 12.42 9.49
CA GLN A 93 15.52 11.28 10.38
C GLN A 93 15.26 11.61 11.85
N GLY A 94 15.77 12.74 12.35
CA GLY A 94 15.58 13.13 13.76
C GLY A 94 14.12 13.36 14.15
N VAL A 95 13.28 13.85 13.22
CA VAL A 95 11.84 14.01 13.45
C VAL A 95 11.16 12.65 13.58
N VAL A 96 11.56 11.68 12.75
CA VAL A 96 11.03 10.32 12.82
C VAL A 96 11.46 9.65 14.13
N GLU A 97 12.73 9.78 14.50
CA GLU A 97 13.27 9.24 15.77
C GLU A 97 12.51 9.80 16.98
N GLU A 98 12.25 11.12 17.01
CA GLU A 98 11.46 11.74 18.08
C GLU A 98 10.05 11.14 18.19
N GLN A 99 9.36 10.88 17.06
CA GLN A 99 8.03 10.26 17.11
C GLN A 99 8.09 8.79 17.53
N VAL A 100 9.16 8.09 17.20
CA VAL A 100 9.40 6.71 17.66
C VAL A 100 9.64 6.69 19.17
N ASP A 101 10.47 7.58 19.69
CA ASP A 101 10.75 7.68 21.12
C ASP A 101 9.48 8.01 21.90
N ASN A 102 8.68 8.97 21.42
CA ASN A 102 7.37 9.31 22.00
C ASN A 102 6.40 8.11 22.04
N LEU A 103 6.43 7.26 21.01
CA LEU A 103 5.63 6.04 20.97
C LEU A 103 6.13 5.02 21.99
N LEU A 104 7.45 4.81 22.07
CA LEU A 104 8.08 3.88 22.99
C LEU A 104 7.82 4.28 24.45
N ASP A 105 7.98 5.55 24.80
CA ASP A 105 7.72 6.06 26.15
C ASP A 105 6.29 5.76 26.61
N ARG A 106 5.31 5.94 25.72
CA ARG A 106 3.90 5.60 26.01
C ARG A 106 3.70 4.10 26.21
N LEU A 107 4.36 3.27 25.41
CA LEU A 107 4.28 1.82 25.54
C LEU A 107 4.92 1.34 26.85
N TYR A 108 6.05 1.92 27.25
CA TYR A 108 6.70 1.61 28.54
C TYR A 108 5.84 2.05 29.72
N ALA A 109 5.29 3.26 29.70
CA ALA A 109 4.37 3.72 30.74
C ALA A 109 3.10 2.84 30.86
N LEU A 110 2.57 2.36 29.72
CA LEU A 110 1.48 1.39 29.71
C LEU A 110 1.89 0.04 30.27
N ALA A 111 3.10 -0.44 29.97
CA ALA A 111 3.62 -1.70 30.51
C ALA A 111 3.84 -1.63 32.03
N GLU A 112 4.23 -0.48 32.58
CA GLU A 112 4.38 -0.27 34.03
C GLU A 112 3.04 -0.21 34.77
N THR A 113 2.00 0.31 34.11
CA THR A 113 0.63 0.36 34.65
C THR A 113 -0.18 -0.90 34.31
N TYR A 114 0.41 -1.85 33.59
CA TYR A 114 -0.23 -3.08 33.20
C TYR A 114 -0.50 -3.97 34.42
N VAL A 115 -1.77 -4.06 34.79
CA VAL A 115 -2.26 -5.07 35.74
C VAL A 115 -2.46 -6.38 34.97
N PRO A 116 -1.87 -7.51 35.40
CA PRO A 116 -2.02 -8.79 34.72
C PRO A 116 -3.50 -9.20 34.70
N GLY A 117 -4.11 -9.19 33.50
CA GLY A 117 -5.52 -9.55 33.31
C GLY A 117 -5.95 -9.74 31.85
N TRP A 118 -5.10 -9.41 30.88
CA TRP A 118 -5.40 -9.63 29.45
C TRP A 118 -5.25 -11.09 29.00
N ASP A 119 -4.79 -11.99 29.88
CA ASP A 119 -4.70 -13.42 29.59
C ASP A 119 -6.09 -14.05 29.40
N GLU A 120 -7.14 -13.46 29.96
CA GLU A 120 -8.53 -13.96 29.89
C GLU A 120 -9.17 -13.85 28.50
N PHE A 121 -8.74 -12.89 27.66
CA PHE A 121 -9.29 -12.73 26.30
C PHE A 121 -8.68 -13.74 25.30
N SER A 122 -7.49 -14.27 25.56
CA SER A 122 -6.84 -15.25 24.68
C SER A 122 -7.42 -16.66 24.84
N THR A 123 -7.97 -16.99 26.02
CA THR A 123 -8.51 -18.32 26.32
C THR A 123 -9.93 -18.52 25.78
N SER A 124 -10.69 -17.45 25.56
CA SER A 124 -12.08 -17.52 25.06
C SER A 124 -12.19 -18.01 23.60
N LYS A 125 -11.19 -17.72 22.74
CA LYS A 125 -11.23 -18.17 21.33
C LYS A 125 -10.80 -19.62 21.09
N LYS A 126 -10.28 -20.34 22.09
CA LYS A 126 -9.93 -21.76 21.97
C LYS A 126 -11.11 -22.72 22.24
N ASN A 127 -12.28 -22.22 22.68
CA ASN A 127 -13.46 -23.04 23.02
C ASN A 127 -14.67 -22.87 22.08
N ARG A 128 -14.47 -22.38 20.85
CA ARG A 128 -15.47 -22.50 19.78
C ARG A 128 -14.93 -23.41 18.69
N ALA A 129 -14.95 -24.70 18.99
CA ALA A 129 -14.97 -25.78 18.02
C ALA A 129 -16.35 -25.86 17.36
#